data_AF-A0A1G3PTL7-F1
#
_entry.id   AF-A0A1G3PTL7-F1
#
_cell.length_a   1.000
_cell.length_b   1.000
_cell.length_c   1.000
_cell.angle_alpha   90.00
_cell.angle_beta   90.00
_cell.angle_gamma   90.00
#
_symmetry.space_group_name_H-M   'P 1'
#
loop_
_entity.id
_entity.type
_entity.pdbx_description
1 polymer ?
#
loop_
_entity_poly.entity_id
_entity_poly.type
_entity_poly.pdbx_seq_one_letter_code
_entity_poly.pdbx_strand_id
1 'polypeptide(L)' 'MMIGSTEIIIIAVVVLILFGASAVPKFAKSLGQAKREFEKGFKEGEQKPPAAKNDKPD' A
#
# COMPACT_ATOMS: atom_id res chain seq x y z
N MET A 1 15.88 -28.39 -0.11
CA MET A 1 15.83 -27.93 -1.50
C MET A 1 15.29 -26.51 -1.47
N MET A 2 16.13 -25.51 -1.75
CA MET A 2 15.65 -24.13 -1.86
C MET A 2 14.91 -24.01 -3.17
N ILE A 3 13.75 -23.35 -3.16
CA ILE A 3 13.05 -22.98 -4.40
C ILE A 3 14.04 -22.12 -5.20
N GLY A 4 14.51 -22.67 -6.31
CA GLY A 4 15.41 -22.01 -7.24
C GLY A 4 14.68 -20.95 -8.06
N SER A 5 15.46 -20.13 -8.73
CA SER A 5 14.98 -19.08 -9.64
C SER A 5 13.99 -19.62 -10.68
N THR A 6 14.17 -20.84 -11.17
CA THR A 6 13.29 -21.50 -12.13
C THR A 6 11.88 -21.73 -11.56
N GLU A 7 11.76 -22.26 -10.34
CA GLU A 7 10.45 -22.52 -9.73
C GLU A 7 9.69 -21.22 -9.43
N ILE A 8 10.41 -20.16 -9.03
CA ILE A 8 9.82 -18.81 -8.85
C ILE A 8 9.26 -18.29 -10.17
N ILE A 9 9.99 -18.44 -11.27
CA ILE A 9 9.53 -18.01 -12.60
C ILE A 9 8.27 -18.78 -13.02
N ILE A 10 8.24 -20.09 -12.81
CA ILE A 10 7.07 -20.92 -13.13
C ILE A 10 5.85 -20.46 -12.34
N ILE A 11 6.01 -20.24 -11.03
CA ILE A 11 4.92 -19.73 -10.18
C ILE A 11 4.44 -18.36 -10.67
N ALA A 12 5.35 -17.45 -11.00
CA ALA A 12 5.01 -16.13 -11.52
C ALA A 12 4.23 -16.22 -12.84
N VAL A 13 4.60 -17.13 -13.73
CA VAL A 13 3.88 -17.38 -14.99
C VAL A 13 2.47 -17.92 -14.73
N VAL A 14 2.31 -18.87 -13.81
CA VAL A 14 0.98 -19.40 -13.44
C VAL A 14 0.10 -18.30 -12.89
N VAL A 15 0.62 -17.47 -11.98
CA VAL A 15 -0.09 -16.30 -11.44
C VAL A 15 -0.47 -15.32 -12.56
N LEU A 16 0.44 -15.03 -13.50
CA LEU A 16 0.16 -14.17 -14.65
C LEU A 16 -0.92 -14.72 -15.58
N ILE A 17 -1.04 -16.04 -15.72
CA ILE A 17 -2.12 -16.66 -16.52
C ILE A 17 -3.46 -16.51 -15.80
N LEU A 18 -3.49 -16.77 -14.49
CA LEU A 18 -4.74 -16.71 -13.69
C LEU A 18 -5.30 -15.29 -13.57
N PHE A 19 -4.42 -14.31 -13.34
CA PHE A 19 -4.81 -12.92 -13.09
C PHE A 19 -4.63 -12.00 -14.31
N GLY A 20 -3.90 -12.46 -15.33
CA GLY A 20 -3.54 -11.69 -16.51
C GLY A 20 -2.32 -10.79 -16.29
N ALA A 21 -1.58 -10.48 -17.37
CA ALA A 21 -0.39 -9.60 -17.31
C ALA A 21 -0.68 -8.20 -16.79
N SER A 22 -1.93 -7.72 -16.91
CA SER A 22 -2.35 -6.41 -16.40
C SER A 22 -2.54 -6.36 -14.88
N ALA A 23 -2.58 -7.51 -14.18
CA ALA A 23 -2.79 -7.56 -12.74
C ALA A 23 -1.62 -6.98 -11.95
N VAL A 24 -0.39 -7.25 -12.39
CA VAL A 24 0.84 -6.75 -11.75
C VAL A 24 0.89 -5.20 -11.71
N PRO A 25 0.73 -4.47 -12.85
CA PRO A 25 0.74 -3.01 -12.82
C PRO A 25 -0.47 -2.41 -12.10
N LYS A 26 -1.65 -3.04 -12.17
CA LYS A 26 -2.84 -2.61 -11.43
C LYS A 26 -2.63 -2.72 -9.91
N PHE A 27 -2.11 -3.86 -9.46
CA PHE A 27 -1.79 -4.09 -8.05
C PHE A 27 -0.72 -3.13 -7.53
N ALA A 28 0.35 -2.91 -8.30
CA ALA A 28 1.39 -1.94 -7.95
C ALA A 28 0.82 -0.51 -7.82
N LYS A 29 -0.07 -0.12 -8.75
CA LYS A 29 -0.74 1.19 -8.71
C LYS A 29 -1.64 1.33 -7.47
N SER A 30 -2.47 0.33 -7.17
CA SER A 30 -3.36 0.37 -5.99
C SER A 30 -2.57 0.38 -4.68
N LEU A 31 -1.51 -0.42 -4.58
CA LEU A 31 -0.63 -0.46 -3.42
C LEU A 31 0.12 0.87 -3.24
N GLY A 32 0.60 1.46 -4.33
CA GLY A 32 1.26 2.77 -4.30
C GLY A 32 0.33 3.90 -3.85
N GLN A 33 -0.93 3.87 -4.30
CA GLN A 33 -1.96 4.80 -3.84
C GLN A 33 -2.26 4.61 -2.35
N ALA A 34 -2.47 3.36 -1.91
CA ALA A 34 -2.72 3.04 -0.50
C ALA A 34 -1.56 3.49 0.39
N LYS A 35 -0.31 3.20 0.01
CA LYS A 35 0.89 3.64 0.73
C LYS A 35 0.97 5.17 0.81
N ARG A 36 0.68 5.87 -0.29
CA ARG A 36 0.70 7.34 -0.33
C ARG A 36 -0.33 7.96 0.60
N GLU A 37 -1.56 7.47 0.60
CA GLU A 37 -2.60 7.97 1.50
C GLU A 37 -2.30 7.60 2.96
N PHE A 38 -1.75 6.41 3.21
CA PHE A 38 -1.30 6.01 4.54
C PHE A 38 -0.22 6.95 5.09
N GLU A 39 0.81 7.28 4.30
CA GLU A 39 1.87 8.22 4.72
C GLU A 39 1.36 9.64 4.94
N LYS A 40 0.41 10.11 4.13
CA LYS A 40 -0.22 11.42 4.33
C LYS A 40 -0.99 11.47 5.65
N GLY A 41 -1.87 10.49 5.88
CA GLY A 41 -2.66 10.42 7.11
C GLY A 41 -1.78 10.32 8.36
N PHE A 42 -0.67 9.59 8.26
CA PHE A 42 0.32 9.51 9.35
C PHE A 42 0.94 10.88 9.65
N LYS A 43 1.41 11.60 8.63
CA LYS A 43 2.01 12.94 8.78
C LYS A 43 1.01 14.00 9.26
N GLU A 44 -0.22 13.96 8.78
CA GLU A 44 -1.30 14.84 9.24
C GLU A 44 -1.68 14.57 10.70
N GLY A 45 -1.62 13.31 11.13
CA GLY A 45 -1.79 12.91 12.53
C GLY A 45 -0.67 13.41 13.44
N GLU A 46 0.58 13.38 12.98
CA GLU A 46 1.74 13.91 13.72
C GLU A 46 1.77 15.44 13.79
N GLN A 47 1.26 16.14 12.78
CA GLN A 47 1.30 17.60 12.71
C GLN A 47 0.11 18.30 13.35
N LYS A 48 -0.91 17.58 13.83
CA LYS A 48 -2.04 18.20 14.53
C LYS A 48 -1.64 18.52 15.98
N PRO A 49 -1.50 19.80 16.36
CA PRO A 49 -1.35 20.16 17.77
C PRO A 49 -2.62 19.69 18.52
N PRO A 50 -2.54 19.30 19.80
CA PRO A 50 -3.72 18.96 20.57
C PRO A 50 -4.68 20.14 20.45
N ALA A 51 -5.89 19.86 19.95
CA ALA A 51 -6.92 20.86 19.75
C ALA A 51 -7.03 21.72 21.01
N ALA A 52 -6.74 23.01 20.87
CA ALA A 52 -7.01 24.02 21.87
C ALA A 52 -8.52 24.03 22.12
N LYS A 53 -8.97 23.24 23.09
CA LYS A 53 -10.29 23.35 23.70
C LYS A 53 -10.26 24.60 24.60
N ASN A 54 -10.35 25.77 23.99
CA ASN A 54 -10.82 26.97 24.69
C ASN A 54 -12.34 27.02 24.54
N ASP A 55 -13.03 26.08 25.18
CA ASP A 55 -14.43 26.25 25.56
C ASP A 55 -14.44 26.97 26.92
N LYS A 56 -14.40 28.30 26.87
CA LYS A 56 -14.99 29.12 27.92
C LYS A 56 -16.02 30.03 27.26
N PRO A 57 -17.32 29.72 27.38
CA PRO A 57 -18.32 30.76 27.37
C PRO A 57 -18.27 31.48 28.73
N ASP A 58 -18.62 32.77 28.67
CA ASP A 58 -18.44 33.84 29.66
C ASP A 58 -18.87 33.54 31.11
#